data_AF-A0A378MZL4-F1
#
_entry.id   AF-A0A378MZL4-F1
#
_cell.length_a   1.000
_cell.length_b   1.000
_cell.length_c   1.000
_cell.angle_alpha   90.00
_cell.angle_beta   90.00
_cell.angle_gamma   90.00
#
_symmetry.space_group_name_H-M   'P 1'
#
loop_
_entity.id
_entity.type
_entity.pdbx_description
1 polymer ?
#
loop_
_entity_poly.entity_id
_entity_poly.type
_entity_poly.pdbx_seq_one_letter_code
_entity_poly.pdbx_strand_id
1 'polypeptide(L)'
;MIFDHLLAEWIAEQANYKPQTASEQRELLTLATQTKVALSQAVEFEVKFANWTGVVSRSQFNELIQPLVKRSLMTCRRALKDAGV
;
A
#
# COMPACT_ATOMS: atom_id res chain seq x y z
N MET A 1 -6.41 5.37 -1.48
CA MET A 1 -5.58 5.83 -2.60
C MET A 1 -4.08 5.79 -2.29
N ILE A 2 -3.57 6.46 -1.24
CA ILE A 2 -2.12 6.45 -0.93
C ILE A 2 -1.61 5.11 -0.37
N PHE A 3 -2.36 4.46 0.53
CA PHE A 3 -1.92 3.19 1.12
C PHE A 3 -1.97 2.02 0.13
N ASP A 4 -2.92 2.05 -0.80
CA ASP A 4 -3.06 1.04 -1.84
C ASP A 4 -1.87 1.08 -2.81
N HIS A 5 -1.40 2.29 -3.16
CA HIS A 5 -0.17 2.47 -3.96
C HIS A 5 1.07 1.99 -3.22
N LEU A 6 1.22 2.34 -1.93
CA LEU A 6 2.36 1.88 -1.14
C LEU A 6 2.43 0.35 -1.09
N LEU A 7 1.28 -0.31 -0.85
CA LEU A 7 1.23 -1.77 -0.80
C LEU A 7 1.50 -2.38 -2.18
N ALA A 8 0.98 -1.78 -3.25
CA ALA A 8 1.29 -2.17 -4.63
C ALA A 8 2.79 -2.06 -4.95
N GLU A 9 3.44 -0.95 -4.61
CA GLU A 9 4.88 -0.77 -4.79
C GLU A 9 5.67 -1.82 -4.01
N TRP A 10 5.32 -2.06 -2.74
CA TRP A 10 6.00 -3.08 -1.94
C TRP A 10 5.85 -4.48 -2.54
N ILE A 11 4.66 -4.86 -3.00
CA ILE A 11 4.44 -6.15 -3.69
C ILE A 11 5.28 -6.25 -4.96
N ALA A 12 5.34 -5.18 -5.76
CA ALA A 12 6.18 -5.12 -6.96
C ALA A 12 7.67 -5.24 -6.63
N GLU A 13 8.14 -4.63 -5.55
CA GLU A 13 9.51 -4.77 -5.06
C GLU A 13 9.81 -6.20 -4.60
N GLN A 14 8.90 -6.82 -3.83
CA GLN A 14 9.06 -8.22 -3.40
C GLN A 14 9.09 -9.19 -4.59
N ALA A 15 8.26 -8.91 -5.60
CA ALA A 15 8.26 -9.68 -6.83
C ALA A 15 9.45 -9.41 -7.74
N ASN A 16 10.27 -8.41 -7.40
CA ASN A 16 11.30 -7.84 -8.26
C ASN A 16 10.76 -7.59 -9.69
N TYR A 17 9.48 -7.18 -9.75
CA TYR A 17 8.69 -7.07 -10.96
C TYR A 17 7.93 -5.76 -10.96
N LYS A 18 8.22 -4.91 -11.93
CA LYS A 18 7.54 -3.63 -12.10
C LYS A 18 6.55 -3.73 -13.26
N PRO A 19 5.25 -3.47 -13.04
CA PRO A 19 4.26 -3.49 -14.11
C PRO A 19 4.65 -2.48 -15.20
N GLN A 20 4.67 -2.92 -16.47
CA GLN A 20 5.02 -2.07 -17.61
C GLN A 20 3.79 -1.60 -18.38
N THR A 21 2.68 -2.32 -18.25
CA THR A 21 1.42 -2.01 -18.90
C THR A 21 0.36 -1.50 -17.92
N ALA A 22 -0.60 -0.72 -18.44
CA ALA A 22 -1.73 -0.24 -17.64
C ALA A 22 -2.59 -1.38 -17.07
N SER A 23 -2.67 -2.51 -17.79
CA SER A 23 -3.38 -3.71 -17.34
C SER A 23 -2.73 -4.30 -16.08
N GLU A 24 -1.42 -4.48 -16.09
CA GLU A 24 -0.67 -5.02 -14.95
C GLU A 24 -0.67 -4.06 -13.76
N GLN A 25 -0.55 -2.75 -14.02
CA GLN A 25 -0.64 -1.76 -12.95
C GLN A 25 -2.02 -1.79 -12.30
N ARG A 26 -3.09 -1.97 -13.08
CA ARG A 26 -4.45 -2.12 -12.56
C ARG A 26 -4.62 -3.42 -11.77
N GLU A 27 -4.05 -4.52 -12.25
CA GLU A 27 -4.05 -5.81 -11.53
C GLU A 27 -3.36 -5.67 -10.17
N LEU A 28 -2.15 -5.10 -10.15
CA LEU A 28 -1.39 -4.86 -8.94
C LEU A 28 -2.14 -3.97 -7.94
N LEU A 29 -2.75 -2.87 -8.40
CA LEU A 29 -3.55 -1.99 -7.56
C LEU A 29 -4.82 -2.67 -7.03
N THR A 30 -5.43 -3.53 -7.85
CA THR A 30 -6.60 -4.32 -7.46
C THR A 30 -6.20 -5.31 -6.37
N LEU A 31 -5.09 -6.01 -6.54
CA LEU A 31 -4.54 -6.95 -5.57
C LEU A 31 -4.17 -6.26 -4.25
N ALA A 32 -3.52 -5.09 -4.31
CA ALA A 32 -3.21 -4.29 -3.12
C ALA A 32 -4.49 -3.85 -2.40
N THR A 33 -5.51 -3.43 -3.14
CA THR A 33 -6.82 -3.04 -2.56
C THR A 33 -7.46 -4.24 -1.86
N GLN A 34 -7.50 -5.41 -2.53
CA GLN A 34 -8.05 -6.64 -1.96
C GLN A 34 -7.31 -7.06 -0.70
N THR A 35 -5.98 -7.05 -0.75
CA THR A 35 -5.11 -7.37 0.40
C THR A 35 -5.43 -6.47 1.59
N LYS A 36 -5.52 -5.15 1.37
CA LYS A 36 -5.87 -4.20 2.45
C LYS A 36 -7.26 -4.46 3.03
N VAL A 37 -8.25 -4.70 2.18
CA VAL A 37 -9.63 -5.00 2.62
C VAL A 37 -9.68 -6.32 3.38
N ALA A 38 -8.95 -7.34 2.92
CA ALA A 38 -8.83 -8.62 3.61
C ALA A 38 -8.17 -8.46 4.98
N LEU A 39 -7.06 -7.71 5.07
CA LEU A 39 -6.36 -7.39 6.32
C LEU A 39 -7.16 -6.52 7.30
N SER A 40 -8.27 -5.94 6.85
CA SER A 40 -9.22 -5.27 7.75
C SER A 40 -10.08 -6.27 8.53
N GLN A 41 -10.24 -7.48 8.01
CA GLN A 41 -11.05 -8.56 8.59
C GLN A 41 -10.20 -9.74 9.10
N ALA A 42 -9.04 -9.97 8.48
CA ALA A 42 -8.10 -11.03 8.79
C ALA A 42 -6.76 -10.46 9.30
N VAL A 43 -5.96 -11.31 9.92
CA VAL A 43 -4.60 -10.98 10.39
C VAL A 43 -3.53 -11.16 9.32
N GLU A 44 -3.81 -11.97 8.31
CA GLU A 44 -2.90 -12.26 7.20
C GLU A 44 -3.68 -12.53 5.90
N PHE A 45 -3.04 -12.30 4.77
CA PHE A 45 -3.61 -12.54 3.46
C PHE A 45 -2.51 -12.99 2.48
N GLU A 46 -2.79 -14.04 1.72
CA GLU A 46 -1.89 -14.53 0.69
C GLU A 46 -2.00 -13.68 -0.58
N VAL A 47 -0.86 -13.17 -1.04
CA VAL A 47 -0.74 -12.31 -2.19
C VAL A 47 0.04 -13.04 -3.26
N LYS A 48 -0.54 -13.09 -4.47
CA LYS A 48 0.08 -13.67 -5.66
C LYS A 48 0.12 -12.64 -6.76
N PHE A 49 1.33 -12.28 -7.21
CA PHE A 49 1.55 -11.32 -8.27
C PHE A 49 2.74 -11.73 -9.13
N ALA A 50 2.54 -11.81 -10.45
CA ALA A 50 3.54 -12.28 -11.41
C ALA A 50 4.19 -13.60 -10.93
N ASN A 51 5.49 -13.59 -10.63
CA ASN A 51 6.25 -14.76 -10.18
C ASN A 51 6.45 -14.81 -8.67
N TRP A 52 5.73 -13.98 -7.91
CA TRP A 52 5.85 -13.88 -6.47
C TRP A 52 4.59 -14.33 -5.77
N THR A 53 4.79 -15.11 -4.71
CA THR A 53 3.75 -15.54 -3.80
C THR A 53 4.28 -15.33 -2.39
N GLY A 54 3.56 -14.53 -1.60
CA GLY A 54 3.92 -14.25 -0.23
C GLY A 54 2.70 -13.98 0.62
N VAL A 55 2.87 -14.02 1.93
CA VAL A 55 1.80 -13.69 2.88
C VAL A 55 2.08 -12.31 3.44
N VAL A 56 1.09 -11.42 3.35
CA VAL A 56 1.15 -10.11 3.97
C VAL A 56 0.35 -10.17 5.25
N SER A 57 0.97 -9.79 6.37
CA SER A 57 0.29 -9.68 7.66
C SER A 57 -0.17 -8.25 7.92
N ARG A 58 -1.20 -8.11 8.75
CA ARG A 58 -1.70 -6.82 9.21
C ARG A 58 -0.61 -6.02 9.92
N SER A 59 0.24 -6.68 10.70
CA SER A 59 1.39 -6.05 11.37
C SER A 59 2.38 -5.49 10.36
N GLN A 60 2.74 -6.29 9.34
CA GLN A 60 3.68 -5.86 8.31
C GLN A 60 3.13 -4.70 7.47
N PHE A 61 1.84 -4.74 7.12
CA PHE A 61 1.18 -3.60 6.49
C PHE A 61 1.21 -2.35 7.39
N ASN A 62 0.96 -2.52 8.68
CA ASN A 62 0.99 -1.42 9.64
C ASN A 62 2.40 -0.80 9.73
N GLU A 63 3.46 -1.61 9.75
CA GLU A 63 4.85 -1.17 9.69
C GLU A 63 5.17 -0.42 8.39
N LEU A 64 4.66 -0.91 7.25
CA LEU A 64 4.84 -0.28 5.95
C LEU A 64 4.26 1.14 5.93
N ILE A 65 3.08 1.34 6.53
CA ILE A 65 2.41 2.65 6.56
C ILE A 65 2.92 3.57 7.68
N GLN A 66 3.58 3.07 8.73
CA GLN A 66 4.13 3.89 9.83
C GLN A 66 4.90 5.14 9.36
N PRO A 67 5.90 5.05 8.46
CA PRO A 67 6.64 6.22 8.00
C PRO A 67 5.77 7.18 7.18
N LEU A 68 4.81 6.68 6.40
CA LEU A 68 3.89 7.52 5.64
C LEU A 68 2.86 8.22 6.51
N VAL A 69 2.37 7.58 7.58
CA VAL A 69 1.46 8.20 8.54
C VAL A 69 2.17 9.32 9.29
N LYS A 70 3.42 9.09 9.73
CA LYS A 70 4.27 10.13 10.34
C LYS A 70 4.51 11.31 9.41
N ARG A 71 4.79 11.06 8.12
CA ARG A 71 4.94 12.11 7.11
C ARG A 71 3.62 12.84 6.84
N SER A 72 2.51 12.12 6.64
CA SER A 72 1.17 12.69 6.39
C SER A 72 0.71 13.61 7.52
N LEU A 73 0.96 13.23 8.78
CA LEU A 73 0.69 14.08 9.95
C LEU A 73 1.49 15.39 9.94
N MET A 74 2.72 15.35 9.40
CA MET A 74 3.56 16.54 9.24
C MET A 74 3.07 17.44 8.09
N THR A 75 2.58 16.84 7.00
CA THR A 75 2.03 17.58 5.85
C THR A 75 0.67 18.21 6.18
N CYS A 76 -0.19 17.56 6.97
CA CYS A 76 -1.43 18.16 7.49
C CYS A 76 -1.18 19.37 8.39
N ARG A 77 -0.02 19.44 9.06
CA ARG A 77 0.36 20.64 9.84
C ARG A 77 0.57 21.88 8.95
N ARG A 78 0.88 21.71 7.66
CA ARG A 78 1.05 22.80 6.70
C ARG A 78 -0.27 23.25 6.06
N ALA A 79 -1.24 22.35 5.89
CA ALA A 79 -2.58 22.72 5.42
C ALA A 79 -3.37 23.55 6.45
N LEU A 80 -3.05 23.41 7.74
CA LEU A 80 -3.69 24.18 8.82
C LEU A 80 -3.09 25.58 9.03
N LYS A 81 -1.98 25.93 8.35
CA LYS A 81 -1.32 27.24 8.51
C LYS A 81 -1.85 28.35 7.58
N ASP A 82 -2.73 28.02 6.65
CA ASP A 82 -3.39 28.98 5.74
C ASP A 82 -4.89 29.18 6.04
N ALA A 83 -5.42 28.54 7.09
CA ALA A 83 -6.79 28.80 7.59
C ALA A 83 -6.80 29.93 8.65
N GLY A 84 -5.95 30.94 8.47
CA GLY A 84 -5.67 32.00 9.44
C GLY A 84 -5.53 33.40 8.83
N VAL A 85 -6.28 33.69 7.76
CA VAL A 85 -6.71 35.03 7.35
C VAL A 85 -8.19 34.98 7.03
#